data_AF-A0A4R4PUX0-F1
#
_entry.id   AF-A0A4R4PUX0-F1
#
_cell.length_a   1.000
_cell.length_b   1.000
_cell.length_c   1.000
_cell.angle_alpha   90.00
_cell.angle_beta   90.00
_cell.angle_gamma   90.00
#
_symmetry.space_group_name_H-M   'P 1'
#
loop_
_entity.id
_entity.type
_entity.pdbx_description
1 polymer ?
#
loop_
_entity_poly.entity_id
_entity_poly.type
_entity_poly.pdbx_seq_one_letter_code
_entity_poly.pdbx_strand_id
1 'polypeptide(L)'
;GLDGREARADMERSFARIAVAVKNQDTREHDIVDSDDYFQYHGGMVAMVRHLTGDAPAAYVGDSAMPHDVRTRTLGEETRRVFRARVVNPRWIAAMRRHGYKGAFELAATVDYLFGYDATAGVVDDWMYEKLAAEYVFDPTTREFLTESNPWALRGITERLLEAADRGLWAEPDPATLERLRETYLTSEGDLEDRA
;
A
#
# COMPACT_ATOMS: atom_id res chain seq x y z
N GLY A 1 10.56 -17.54 -31.16
CA GLY A 1 10.29 -16.13 -30.81
C GLY A 1 11.60 -15.56 -30.36
N LEU A 2 11.63 -14.78 -29.27
CA LEU A 2 12.89 -14.49 -28.54
C LEU A 2 13.15 -15.49 -27.39
N ASP A 3 12.20 -16.40 -27.12
CA ASP A 3 12.29 -17.57 -26.22
C ASP A 3 12.81 -17.25 -24.80
N GLY A 4 12.48 -16.06 -24.29
CA GLY A 4 12.84 -15.63 -22.93
C GLY A 4 14.33 -15.33 -22.75
N ARG A 5 15.11 -15.16 -23.83
CA ARG A 5 16.53 -14.78 -23.72
C ARG A 5 16.67 -13.44 -22.99
N GLU A 6 17.73 -13.32 -22.20
CA GLU A 6 18.08 -12.07 -21.53
C GLU A 6 18.25 -10.94 -22.56
N ALA A 7 17.64 -9.78 -22.28
CA ALA A 7 17.56 -8.65 -23.19
C ALA A 7 17.44 -7.31 -22.43
N ARG A 8 18.13 -7.15 -21.31
CA ARG A 8 18.04 -5.96 -20.43
C ARG A 8 18.30 -4.67 -21.18
N ALA A 9 19.33 -4.63 -22.04
CA ALA A 9 19.65 -3.43 -22.80
C ALA A 9 18.52 -3.04 -23.79
N ASP A 10 17.82 -4.02 -24.37
CA ASP A 10 16.65 -3.77 -25.23
C ASP A 10 15.46 -3.27 -24.40
N MET A 11 15.25 -3.87 -23.22
CA MET A 11 14.21 -3.47 -22.27
C MET A 11 14.42 -2.04 -21.79
N GLU A 12 15.62 -1.68 -21.33
CA GLU A 12 15.96 -0.33 -20.86
C GLU A 12 15.75 0.73 -21.95
N ARG A 13 16.19 0.45 -23.19
CA ARG A 13 15.92 1.33 -24.35
C ARG A 13 14.43 1.52 -24.63
N SER A 14 13.62 0.49 -24.39
CA SER A 14 12.17 0.54 -24.59
C SER A 14 11.48 1.30 -23.46
N PHE A 15 11.88 1.03 -22.20
CA PHE A 15 11.35 1.69 -21.01
C PHE A 15 11.64 3.18 -21.00
N ALA A 16 12.84 3.60 -21.43
CA ALA A 16 13.19 5.02 -21.53
C ALA A 16 12.28 5.85 -22.46
N ARG A 17 11.41 5.20 -23.26
CA ARG A 17 10.45 5.85 -24.17
C ARG A 17 9.01 5.82 -23.65
N ILE A 18 8.75 5.15 -22.54
CA ILE A 18 7.40 5.03 -21.98
C ILE A 18 6.96 6.40 -21.45
N ALA A 19 5.95 6.99 -22.08
CA ALA A 19 5.30 8.20 -21.58
C ALA A 19 4.17 7.90 -20.58
N VAL A 20 3.55 6.71 -20.70
CA VAL A 20 2.42 6.30 -19.88
C VAL A 20 2.57 4.84 -19.44
N ALA A 21 2.59 4.60 -18.13
CA ALA A 21 2.54 3.27 -17.55
C ALA A 21 1.09 2.93 -17.15
N VAL A 22 0.54 1.85 -17.70
CA VAL A 22 -0.87 1.46 -17.50
C VAL A 22 -0.96 0.05 -16.94
N LYS A 23 -1.82 -0.14 -15.94
CA LYS A 23 -2.27 -1.46 -15.48
C LYS A 23 -3.79 -1.49 -15.45
N ASN A 24 -4.36 -2.58 -15.96
CA ASN A 24 -5.81 -2.78 -15.91
C ASN A 24 -6.22 -3.48 -14.60
N GLN A 25 -7.38 -3.07 -14.08
CA GLN A 25 -8.15 -3.76 -13.06
C GLN A 25 -9.46 -4.21 -13.70
N ASP A 26 -9.61 -5.51 -13.86
CA ASP A 26 -10.71 -6.18 -14.56
C ASP A 26 -11.68 -6.90 -13.61
N THR A 27 -11.42 -6.85 -12.30
CA THR A 27 -12.18 -7.55 -11.27
C THR A 27 -12.52 -6.62 -10.10
N ARG A 28 -13.60 -6.93 -9.34
CA ARG A 28 -14.04 -6.15 -8.16
C ARG A 28 -13.79 -6.84 -6.82
N GLU A 29 -13.40 -8.10 -6.87
CA GLU A 29 -13.14 -8.99 -5.74
C GLU A 29 -11.94 -8.51 -4.94
N HIS A 30 -10.97 -7.87 -5.60
CA HIS A 30 -9.81 -7.25 -5.01
C HIS A 30 -9.50 -5.93 -5.73
N ASP A 31 -8.64 -5.12 -5.13
CA ASP A 31 -8.21 -3.82 -5.67
C ASP A 31 -6.69 -3.70 -5.73
N ILE A 32 -6.20 -2.53 -6.16
CA ILE A 32 -4.77 -2.28 -6.40
C ILE A 32 -3.90 -2.33 -5.12
N VAL A 33 -4.51 -2.32 -3.93
CA VAL A 33 -3.80 -2.45 -2.64
C VAL A 33 -4.38 -3.59 -1.81
N ASP A 34 -4.75 -4.67 -2.51
CA ASP A 34 -5.17 -5.97 -1.97
C ASP A 34 -4.30 -7.12 -2.52
N SER A 35 -3.37 -6.82 -3.44
CA SER A 35 -2.36 -7.74 -3.96
C SER A 35 -1.07 -6.97 -4.27
N ASP A 36 0.06 -7.60 -3.97
CA ASP A 36 1.41 -7.08 -4.20
C ASP A 36 1.78 -6.94 -5.69
N ASP A 37 1.21 -7.79 -6.56
CA ASP A 37 1.47 -7.77 -8.00
C ASP A 37 1.26 -6.39 -8.62
N TYR A 38 0.27 -5.61 -8.14
CA TYR A 38 0.02 -4.30 -8.72
C TYR A 38 1.19 -3.35 -8.55
N PHE A 39 1.74 -3.19 -7.34
CA PHE A 39 2.88 -2.29 -7.14
C PHE A 39 4.16 -2.89 -7.72
N GLN A 40 4.32 -4.22 -7.74
CA GLN A 40 5.50 -4.87 -8.33
C GLN A 40 5.59 -4.62 -9.83
N TYR A 41 4.48 -4.81 -10.57
CA TYR A 41 4.48 -4.64 -12.02
C TYR A 41 4.24 -3.18 -12.43
N HIS A 42 3.15 -2.56 -11.97
CA HIS A 42 2.79 -1.20 -12.37
C HIS A 42 3.71 -0.17 -11.72
N GLY A 43 3.84 -0.24 -10.40
CA GLY A 43 4.78 0.60 -9.65
C GLY A 43 6.23 0.36 -10.08
N GLY A 44 6.66 -0.89 -10.24
CA GLY A 44 7.99 -1.22 -10.72
C GLY A 44 8.28 -0.66 -12.12
N MET A 45 7.30 -0.66 -13.03
CA MET A 45 7.43 0.01 -14.32
C MET A 45 7.61 1.52 -14.17
N VAL A 46 6.80 2.17 -13.33
CA VAL A 46 6.93 3.62 -13.03
C VAL A 46 8.31 3.94 -12.46
N ALA A 47 8.78 3.16 -11.48
CA ALA A 47 10.08 3.32 -10.84
C ALA A 47 11.24 3.11 -11.83
N MET A 48 11.15 2.11 -12.70
CA MET A 48 12.18 1.82 -13.69
C MET A 48 12.29 2.92 -14.74
N VAL A 49 11.17 3.45 -15.22
CA VAL A 49 11.18 4.60 -16.13
C VAL A 49 11.82 5.81 -15.43
N ARG A 50 11.36 6.14 -14.21
CA ARG A 50 11.95 7.23 -13.40
C ARG A 50 13.46 7.07 -13.20
N HIS A 51 13.93 5.85 -12.94
CA HIS A 51 15.34 5.55 -12.79
C HIS A 51 16.15 5.83 -14.06
N LEU A 52 15.61 5.47 -15.24
CA LEU A 52 16.30 5.62 -16.52
C LEU A 52 16.26 7.05 -17.08
N THR A 53 15.18 7.79 -16.84
CA THR A 53 14.93 9.10 -17.48
C THR A 53 15.08 10.28 -16.52
N GLY A 54 15.04 10.05 -15.21
CA GLY A 54 14.98 11.09 -14.18
C GLY A 54 13.56 11.52 -13.80
N ASP A 55 12.58 11.26 -14.68
CA ASP A 55 11.18 11.69 -14.52
C ASP A 55 10.21 10.50 -14.53
N ALA A 56 9.22 10.50 -13.66
CA ALA A 56 8.18 9.47 -13.68
C ALA A 56 7.27 9.63 -14.91
N PRO A 57 6.85 8.53 -15.56
CA PRO A 57 5.82 8.59 -16.61
C PRO A 57 4.46 8.88 -15.97
N ALA A 58 3.49 9.30 -16.78
CA ALA A 58 2.12 9.33 -16.30
C ALA A 58 1.65 7.90 -15.98
N ALA A 59 1.02 7.71 -14.81
CA ALA A 59 0.56 6.39 -14.38
C ALA A 59 -0.97 6.35 -14.35
N TYR A 60 -1.57 5.38 -15.05
CA TYR A 60 -3.02 5.21 -15.13
C TYR A 60 -3.47 3.80 -14.80
N VAL A 61 -4.69 3.69 -14.27
CA VAL A 61 -5.42 2.44 -14.07
C VAL A 61 -6.58 2.39 -15.05
N GLY A 62 -6.63 1.34 -15.86
CA GLY A 62 -7.77 1.01 -16.71
C GLY A 62 -8.77 0.15 -15.94
N ASP A 63 -9.90 0.71 -15.53
CA ASP A 63 -10.96 0.00 -14.82
C ASP A 63 -11.94 -0.59 -15.84
N SER A 64 -11.78 -1.88 -16.13
CA SER A 64 -12.61 -2.65 -17.06
C SER A 64 -13.50 -3.68 -16.38
N ALA A 65 -13.60 -3.65 -15.04
CA ALA A 65 -14.39 -4.61 -14.27
C ALA A 65 -15.90 -4.55 -14.58
N MET A 66 -16.37 -3.43 -15.14
CA MET A 66 -17.68 -3.35 -15.80
C MET A 66 -17.46 -3.07 -17.30
N PRO A 67 -17.55 -4.09 -18.17
CA PRO A 67 -17.20 -3.92 -19.60
C PRO A 67 -18.03 -2.88 -20.37
N HIS A 68 -19.22 -2.53 -19.86
CA HIS A 68 -20.10 -1.50 -20.45
C HIS A 68 -19.85 -0.09 -19.90
N ASP A 69 -18.96 0.07 -18.92
CA ASP A 69 -18.61 1.34 -18.26
C ASP A 69 -17.12 1.35 -17.93
N VAL A 70 -16.29 1.22 -18.97
CA VAL A 70 -14.83 1.25 -18.84
C VAL A 70 -14.39 2.66 -18.50
N ARG A 71 -13.60 2.79 -17.44
CA ARG A 71 -13.10 4.09 -16.96
C ARG A 71 -11.58 4.07 -16.88
N THR A 72 -10.96 5.22 -17.10
CA THR A 72 -9.52 5.40 -16.92
C THR A 72 -9.30 6.48 -15.87
N ARG A 73 -8.46 6.20 -14.88
CA ARG A 73 -8.09 7.14 -13.81
C ARG A 73 -6.58 7.18 -13.68
N THR A 74 -6.05 8.29 -13.21
CA THR A 74 -4.66 8.33 -12.76
C THR A 74 -4.47 7.35 -11.59
N LEU A 75 -3.26 6.83 -11.41
CA LEU A 75 -2.95 5.95 -10.29
C LEU A 75 -3.20 6.65 -8.94
N GLY A 76 -2.92 7.94 -8.84
CA GLY A 76 -3.22 8.72 -7.64
C GLY A 76 -4.73 8.87 -7.36
N GLU A 77 -5.58 9.01 -8.39
CA GLU A 77 -7.04 9.00 -8.22
C GLU A 77 -7.55 7.64 -7.76
N GLU A 78 -7.06 6.54 -8.35
CA GLU A 78 -7.48 5.19 -7.94
C GLU A 78 -7.00 4.86 -6.53
N THR A 79 -5.77 5.25 -6.17
CA THR A 79 -5.23 5.08 -4.80
C THR A 79 -6.09 5.80 -3.77
N ARG A 80 -6.47 7.06 -4.01
CA ARG A 80 -7.39 7.81 -3.12
C ARG A 80 -8.80 7.21 -3.09
N ARG A 81 -9.29 6.72 -4.24
CA ARG A 81 -10.61 6.07 -4.35
C ARG A 81 -10.66 4.80 -3.50
N VAL A 82 -9.70 3.90 -3.68
CA VAL A 82 -9.59 2.64 -2.94
C VAL A 82 -9.37 2.90 -1.45
N PHE A 83 -8.53 3.88 -1.12
CA PHE A 83 -8.29 4.26 0.26
C PHE A 83 -9.58 4.60 0.99
N ARG A 84 -10.41 5.48 0.41
CA ARG A 84 -11.69 5.90 1.00
C ARG A 84 -12.75 4.80 0.94
N ALA A 85 -12.81 4.07 -0.18
CA ALA A 85 -13.87 3.10 -0.41
C ALA A 85 -13.68 1.81 0.39
N ARG A 86 -12.44 1.45 0.72
CA ARG A 86 -12.12 0.14 1.30
C ARG A 86 -11.12 0.23 2.46
N VAL A 87 -9.93 0.81 2.29
CA VAL A 87 -8.86 0.81 3.31
C VAL A 87 -9.36 1.38 4.65
N VAL A 88 -9.79 2.64 4.67
CA VAL A 88 -10.29 3.29 5.90
C VAL A 88 -11.80 3.28 6.01
N ASN A 89 -12.48 2.40 5.25
CA ASN A 89 -13.92 2.29 5.32
C ASN A 89 -14.31 1.52 6.59
N PRO A 90 -15.07 2.12 7.53
CA PRO A 90 -15.42 1.47 8.79
C PRO A 90 -16.21 0.17 8.58
N ARG A 91 -16.95 0.04 7.46
CA ARG A 91 -17.67 -1.19 7.11
C ARG A 91 -16.72 -2.32 6.74
N TRP A 92 -15.61 -2.02 6.06
CA TRP A 92 -14.61 -3.00 5.67
C TRP A 92 -13.74 -3.41 6.88
N ILE A 93 -13.27 -2.44 7.67
CA ILE A 93 -12.55 -2.71 8.92
C ILE A 93 -13.40 -3.59 9.85
N ALA A 94 -14.67 -3.22 10.06
CA ALA A 94 -15.60 -4.04 10.85
C ALA A 94 -15.87 -5.42 10.23
N ALA A 95 -15.75 -5.58 8.91
CA ALA A 95 -15.82 -6.88 8.26
C ALA A 95 -14.60 -7.74 8.57
N MET A 96 -13.40 -7.20 8.40
CA MET A 96 -12.15 -7.90 8.70
C MET A 96 -12.10 -8.37 10.15
N ARG A 97 -12.55 -7.55 11.11
CA ARG A 97 -12.61 -7.91 12.54
C ARG A 97 -13.41 -9.19 12.83
N ARG A 98 -14.36 -9.58 11.99
CA ARG A 98 -15.13 -10.83 12.15
C ARG A 98 -14.36 -12.08 11.74
N HIS A 99 -13.16 -11.95 11.21
CA HIS A 99 -12.35 -13.03 10.65
C HIS A 99 -11.01 -13.25 11.38
N GLY A 100 -10.90 -12.78 12.63
CA GLY A 100 -9.78 -13.08 13.53
C GLY A 100 -8.41 -12.81 12.90
N TYR A 101 -7.50 -13.78 13.05
CA TYR A 101 -6.12 -13.69 12.55
C TYR A 101 -6.02 -13.27 11.08
N LYS A 102 -6.83 -13.86 10.19
CA LYS A 102 -6.77 -13.55 8.76
C LYS A 102 -7.32 -12.16 8.46
N GLY A 103 -8.34 -11.71 9.18
CA GLY A 103 -8.82 -10.33 9.09
C GLY A 103 -7.73 -9.33 9.47
N ALA A 104 -7.02 -9.57 10.58
CA ALA A 104 -5.89 -8.73 11.00
C ALA A 104 -4.74 -8.75 9.97
N PHE A 105 -4.49 -9.90 9.35
CA PHE A 105 -3.53 -10.02 8.26
C PHE A 105 -3.90 -9.12 7.06
N GLU A 106 -5.16 -9.04 6.64
CA GLU A 106 -5.54 -8.19 5.50
C GLU A 106 -5.32 -6.69 5.78
N LEU A 107 -5.49 -6.26 7.04
CA LEU A 107 -5.15 -4.89 7.43
C LEU A 107 -3.65 -4.63 7.27
N ALA A 108 -2.79 -5.54 7.75
CA ALA A 108 -1.34 -5.41 7.63
C ALA A 108 -0.87 -5.45 6.16
N ALA A 109 -1.36 -6.43 5.39
CA ALA A 109 -1.03 -6.58 3.98
C ALA A 109 -1.40 -5.32 3.17
N THR A 110 -2.57 -4.74 3.44
CA THR A 110 -2.98 -3.46 2.82
C THR A 110 -1.96 -2.34 3.05
N VAL A 111 -1.41 -2.23 4.28
CA VAL A 111 -0.42 -1.20 4.62
C VAL A 111 0.90 -1.45 3.88
N ASP A 112 1.35 -2.71 3.81
CA ASP A 112 2.52 -3.10 3.02
C ASP A 112 2.35 -2.78 1.53
N TYR A 113 1.16 -3.04 0.96
CA TYR A 113 0.90 -2.78 -0.46
C TYR A 113 0.80 -1.29 -0.78
N LEU A 114 0.18 -0.49 0.09
CA LEU A 114 0.18 0.98 -0.03
C LEU A 114 1.61 1.52 0.03
N PHE A 115 2.41 1.05 0.99
CA PHE A 115 3.82 1.43 1.07
C PHE A 115 4.62 1.02 -0.16
N GLY A 116 4.40 -0.19 -0.69
CA GLY A 116 5.05 -0.67 -1.92
C GLY A 116 4.72 0.22 -3.12
N TYR A 117 3.45 0.63 -3.24
CA TYR A 117 3.05 1.58 -4.27
C TYR A 117 3.65 2.96 -4.07
N ASP A 118 3.77 3.42 -2.83
CA ASP A 118 4.36 4.73 -2.57
C ASP A 118 5.86 4.75 -2.86
N ALA A 119 6.59 3.74 -2.40
CA ALA A 119 8.02 3.57 -2.69
C ALA A 119 8.32 3.50 -4.20
N THR A 120 7.40 2.97 -4.99
CA THR A 120 7.59 2.78 -6.43
C THR A 120 7.02 3.94 -7.26
N ALA A 121 5.90 4.52 -6.88
CA ALA A 121 5.16 5.49 -7.69
C ALA A 121 4.84 6.83 -6.99
N GLY A 122 5.04 6.98 -5.69
CA GLY A 122 4.80 8.23 -4.94
C GLY A 122 3.33 8.66 -4.97
N VAL A 123 2.43 7.76 -4.57
CA VAL A 123 0.97 7.92 -4.76
C VAL A 123 0.18 7.95 -3.45
N VAL A 124 0.85 7.85 -2.31
CA VAL A 124 0.23 7.96 -0.99
C VAL A 124 0.49 9.35 -0.45
N ASP A 125 -0.57 10.11 -0.19
CA ASP A 125 -0.44 11.44 0.42
C ASP A 125 -0.23 11.30 1.94
N ASP A 126 0.46 12.26 2.59
CA ASP A 126 0.69 12.28 4.05
C ASP A 126 -0.58 12.09 4.88
N TRP A 127 -1.70 12.71 4.48
CA TRP A 127 -2.96 12.56 5.21
C TRP A 127 -3.47 11.11 5.22
N MET A 128 -3.07 10.29 4.24
CA MET A 128 -3.41 8.87 4.16
C MET A 128 -2.63 8.08 5.20
N TYR A 129 -1.34 8.37 5.41
CA TYR A 129 -0.54 7.77 6.48
C TYR A 129 -1.06 8.16 7.87
N GLU A 130 -1.37 9.44 8.09
CA GLU A 130 -2.02 9.90 9.33
C GLU A 130 -3.33 9.15 9.58
N LYS A 131 -4.14 8.97 8.53
CA LYS A 131 -5.40 8.22 8.63
C LYS A 131 -5.19 6.74 8.90
N LEU A 132 -4.17 6.09 8.32
CA LEU A 132 -3.84 4.70 8.65
C LEU A 132 -3.44 4.56 10.12
N ALA A 133 -2.56 5.44 10.62
CA ALA A 133 -2.16 5.43 12.02
C ALA A 133 -3.39 5.59 12.94
N ALA A 134 -4.25 6.56 12.64
CA ALA A 134 -5.46 6.82 13.41
C ALA A 134 -6.42 5.62 13.43
N GLU A 135 -6.75 5.05 12.27
CA GLU A 135 -7.82 4.05 12.16
C GLU A 135 -7.34 2.63 12.49
N TYR A 136 -6.06 2.28 12.24
CA TYR A 136 -5.57 0.91 12.42
C TYR A 136 -4.81 0.73 13.74
N VAL A 137 -4.04 1.74 14.18
CA VAL A 137 -3.16 1.62 15.35
C VAL A 137 -3.76 2.30 16.58
N PHE A 138 -4.39 3.46 16.41
CA PHE A 138 -4.85 4.28 17.53
C PHE A 138 -6.33 4.12 17.88
N ASP A 139 -7.17 3.67 16.95
CA ASP A 139 -8.56 3.32 17.23
C ASP A 139 -8.59 2.19 18.28
N PRO A 140 -9.19 2.41 19.46
CA PRO A 140 -9.14 1.43 20.55
C PRO A 140 -9.68 0.07 20.14
N THR A 141 -10.77 0.02 19.38
CA THR A 141 -11.42 -1.23 19.00
C THR A 141 -10.61 -1.99 17.95
N THR A 142 -9.98 -1.29 17.00
CA THR A 142 -9.12 -1.94 15.99
C THR A 142 -7.80 -2.39 16.62
N ARG A 143 -7.22 -1.59 17.53
CA ARG A 143 -6.03 -1.96 18.29
C ARG A 143 -6.25 -3.20 19.16
N GLU A 144 -7.33 -3.25 19.92
CA GLU A 144 -7.70 -4.41 20.75
C GLU A 144 -7.84 -5.66 19.88
N PHE A 145 -8.58 -5.57 18.78
CA PHE A 145 -8.72 -6.65 17.82
C PHE A 145 -7.37 -7.15 17.29
N LEU A 146 -6.48 -6.26 16.84
CA LEU A 146 -5.17 -6.64 16.30
C LEU A 146 -4.32 -7.30 17.40
N THR A 147 -4.31 -6.74 18.61
CA THR A 147 -3.55 -7.27 19.76
C THR A 147 -3.99 -8.68 20.13
N GLU A 148 -5.29 -8.95 20.15
CA GLU A 148 -5.84 -10.27 20.48
C GLU A 148 -5.70 -11.27 19.35
N SER A 149 -6.02 -10.86 18.12
CA SER A 149 -6.16 -11.78 16.99
C SER A 149 -4.84 -12.05 16.26
N ASN A 150 -3.97 -11.05 16.14
CA ASN A 150 -2.69 -11.15 15.46
C ASN A 150 -1.74 -10.00 15.86
N PRO A 151 -1.07 -10.09 17.03
CA PRO A 151 -0.19 -9.02 17.52
C PRO A 151 1.00 -8.74 16.59
N TRP A 152 1.45 -9.73 15.80
CA TRP A 152 2.47 -9.52 14.77
C TRP A 152 1.99 -8.58 13.65
N ALA A 153 0.70 -8.60 13.31
CA ALA A 153 0.12 -7.66 12.36
C ALA A 153 0.10 -6.23 12.91
N LEU A 154 -0.23 -6.03 14.19
CA LEU A 154 -0.14 -4.70 14.83
C LEU A 154 1.29 -4.16 14.79
N ARG A 155 2.27 -4.99 15.15
CA ARG A 155 3.68 -4.63 15.06
C ARG A 155 4.07 -4.26 13.63
N GLY A 156 3.75 -5.12 12.66
CA GLY A 156 4.10 -4.91 11.25
C GLY A 156 3.50 -3.63 10.67
N ILE A 157 2.23 -3.32 10.97
CA ILE A 157 1.59 -2.05 10.59
C ILE A 157 2.37 -0.87 11.18
N THR A 158 2.67 -0.93 12.48
CA THR A 158 3.36 0.15 13.19
C THR A 158 4.78 0.37 12.66
N GLU A 159 5.52 -0.72 12.45
CA GLU A 159 6.85 -0.72 11.85
C GLU A 159 6.84 -0.10 10.46
N ARG A 160 5.88 -0.50 9.61
CA ARG A 160 5.78 0.00 8.25
C ARG A 160 5.45 1.49 8.18
N LEU A 161 4.61 1.98 9.08
CA LEU A 161 4.31 3.42 9.20
C LEU A 161 5.53 4.22 9.65
N LEU A 162 6.31 3.69 10.60
CA LEU A 162 7.58 4.30 11.02
C LEU A 162 8.62 4.29 9.89
N GLU A 163 8.70 3.20 9.13
CA GLU A 163 9.58 3.09 7.95
C GLU A 163 9.20 4.10 6.86
N ALA A 164 7.90 4.34 6.64
CA ALA A 164 7.46 5.36 5.69
C ALA A 164 7.95 6.77 6.07
N ALA A 165 7.90 7.11 7.36
CA ALA A 165 8.42 8.38 7.86
C ALA A 165 9.95 8.46 7.76
N ASP A 166 10.66 7.39 8.16
CA ASP A 166 12.13 7.33 8.10
C ASP A 166 12.67 7.48 6.66
N ARG A 167 11.94 6.93 5.68
CA ARG A 167 12.29 7.04 4.26
C ARG A 167 11.80 8.33 3.58
N GLY A 168 11.09 9.19 4.30
CA GLY A 168 10.51 10.42 3.75
C GLY A 168 9.38 10.19 2.75
N LEU A 169 8.79 8.99 2.74
CA LEU A 169 7.58 8.67 1.98
C LEU A 169 6.37 9.37 2.61
N TRP A 170 6.30 9.30 3.94
CA TRP A 170 5.49 10.19 4.74
C TRP A 170 6.32 11.41 5.09
N ALA A 171 6.08 12.53 4.40
CA ALA A 171 6.99 13.67 4.39
C ALA A 171 6.87 14.54 5.65
N GLU A 172 5.65 14.83 6.09
CA GLU A 172 5.37 15.73 7.22
C GLU A 172 4.46 15.06 8.28
N PRO A 173 4.91 13.97 8.93
CA PRO A 173 4.17 13.36 10.03
C PRO A 173 4.05 14.28 11.23
N ASP A 174 2.89 14.27 11.90
CA ASP A 174 2.74 14.90 13.21
C ASP A 174 3.73 14.25 14.20
N PRO A 175 4.62 15.02 14.86
CA PRO A 175 5.55 14.50 15.85
C PRO A 175 4.87 13.68 16.96
N ALA A 176 3.66 14.06 17.36
CA ALA A 176 2.87 13.32 18.36
C ALA A 176 2.36 11.98 17.82
N THR A 177 2.00 11.92 16.52
CA THR A 177 1.67 10.65 15.86
C THR A 177 2.88 9.73 15.82
N LEU A 178 4.07 10.22 15.43
CA LEU A 178 5.28 9.40 15.41
C LEU A 178 5.65 8.85 16.79
N GLU A 179 5.55 9.67 17.83
CA GLU A 179 5.89 9.24 19.19
C GLU A 179 4.93 8.13 19.66
N ARG A 180 3.63 8.28 19.42
CA ARG A 180 2.64 7.23 19.73
C ARG A 180 2.86 5.95 18.93
N LEU A 181 3.33 6.04 17.69
CA LEU A 181 3.72 4.86 16.91
C LEU A 181 4.93 4.16 17.54
N ARG A 182 5.97 4.90 17.95
CA ARG A 182 7.15 4.33 18.64
C ARG A 182 6.78 3.65 19.95
N GLU A 183 5.94 4.29 20.77
CA GLU A 183 5.42 3.69 22.00
C GLU A 183 4.66 2.38 21.71
N THR A 184 3.81 2.38 20.68
CA THR A 184 3.05 1.19 20.28
C THR A 184 3.96 0.08 19.77
N TYR A 185 5.00 0.42 19.02
CA TYR A 185 6.00 -0.54 18.53
C TYR A 185 6.73 -1.21 19.71
N LEU A 186 7.24 -0.42 20.66
CA LEU A 186 7.92 -0.92 21.86
C LEU A 186 7.01 -1.80 22.73
N THR A 187 5.76 -1.38 22.93
CA THR A 187 4.77 -2.19 23.66
C THR A 187 4.52 -3.52 22.96
N SER A 188 4.36 -3.49 21.63
CA SER A 188 4.09 -4.70 20.84
C SER A 188 5.28 -5.67 20.86
N GLU A 189 6.52 -5.17 20.84
CA GLU A 189 7.72 -6.02 20.97
C GLU A 189 7.76 -6.72 22.33
N GLY A 190 7.54 -5.98 23.43
CA GLY A 190 7.50 -6.58 24.77
C GLY A 190 6.43 -7.66 24.90
N ASP A 191 5.21 -7.40 24.40
CA ASP A 191 4.11 -8.36 24.42
C ASP A 191 4.39 -9.62 23.58
N LEU A 192 5.20 -9.50 22.52
CA LEU A 192 5.57 -10.62 21.65
C LEU A 192 6.74 -11.43 22.21
N GLU A 193 7.72 -10.78 22.83
CA GLU A 193 8.82 -11.46 23.54
C GLU A 193 8.29 -12.32 24.70
N ASP A 194 7.32 -11.82 25.47
CA ASP A 194 6.70 -12.58 26.57
C ASP A 194 5.87 -13.80 26.11
N ARG A 195 5.50 -13.85 24.82
CA ARG A 195 4.73 -14.94 24.22
C ARG A 195 5.59 -16.03 23.55
N ALA A 196 6.87 -15.77 23.32
CA ALA A 196 7.81 -16.65 22.63
C ALA A 196 8.48 -17.66 23.59
#